data_AF-A0A537Q5T7-F1
#
_entry.id   AF-A0A537Q5T7-F1
#
_cell.length_a   1.000
_cell.length_b   1.000
_cell.length_c   1.000
_cell.angle_alpha   90.00
_cell.angle_beta   90.00
_cell.angle_gamma   90.00
#
_symmetry.space_group_name_H-M   'P 1'
#
loop_
_entity.id
_entity.type
_entity.pdbx_description
1 polymer ?
#
loop_
_entity_poly.entity_id
_entity_poly.type
_entity_poly.pdbx_seq_one_letter_code
_entity_poly.pdbx_strand_id
1 'polypeptide(L)'
;MKQISLKRALLFAVVVASAVSGSVEWSNSEGPSLSVASAQARIGRPATPLSVAGVARRTTRRAIVGGAAVGAATVGAAGAYCHRVLVNGVWVCR
;
A
#
# COMPACT_ATOMS: atom_id res chain seq x y z
N MET A 1 2.52 51.93 34.08
CA MET A 1 1.96 50.62 33.68
C MET A 1 2.73 50.12 32.47
N LYS A 2 3.50 49.03 32.61
CA LYS A 2 4.44 48.57 31.58
C LYS A 2 3.64 47.98 30.41
N GLN A 3 3.58 48.69 29.29
CA GLN A 3 2.91 48.25 28.07
C GLN A 3 3.51 46.91 27.64
N ILE A 4 2.79 45.81 27.83
CA ILE A 4 3.21 44.49 27.36
C ILE A 4 3.10 44.53 25.84
N SER A 5 4.24 44.48 25.16
CA SER A 5 4.27 44.44 23.69
C SER A 5 3.39 43.29 23.20
N LEU A 6 2.52 43.58 22.21
CA LEU A 6 1.56 42.63 21.62
C LEU A 6 2.21 41.28 21.27
N LYS A 7 3.49 41.30 20.86
CA LYS A 7 4.29 40.10 20.58
C LYS A 7 4.45 39.18 21.80
N ARG A 8 4.68 39.76 22.99
CA ARG A 8 4.79 38.99 24.24
C ARG A 8 3.46 38.36 24.60
N ALA A 9 2.35 39.10 24.46
CA ALA A 9 1.01 38.55 24.71
C ALA A 9 0.69 37.36 23.79
N LEU A 10 1.03 37.47 22.49
CA LEU A 10 0.88 36.36 21.54
C LEU A 10 1.73 35.14 21.89
N LEU A 11 2.98 35.33 22.29
CA LEU A 11 3.84 34.22 22.73
C LEU A 11 3.28 33.52 23.97
N PHE A 12 2.78 34.28 24.96
CA PHE A 12 2.14 33.69 26.14
C PHE A 12 0.88 32.90 25.77
N ALA A 13 0.04 33.42 24.87
CA ALA A 13 -1.17 32.73 24.43
C ALA A 13 -0.86 31.39 23.75
N VAL A 14 0.17 31.34 22.89
CA VAL A 14 0.60 30.10 22.23
C VAL A 14 1.09 29.07 23.24
N VAL A 15 1.95 29.47 24.19
CA VAL A 15 2.48 28.56 25.23
C VAL A 15 1.35 27.99 26.08
N VAL A 16 0.38 28.82 26.48
CA VAL A 16 -0.77 28.37 27.26
C VAL A 16 -1.66 27.43 26.45
N ALA A 17 -1.92 27.72 25.17
CA ALA A 17 -2.72 26.84 24.30
C ALA A 17 -2.08 25.47 24.07
N SER A 18 -0.75 25.43 23.94
CA SER A 18 0.02 24.18 23.82
C SER A 18 -0.01 23.36 25.11
N ALA A 19 0.08 24.01 26.27
CA ALA A 19 0.03 23.34 27.57
C ALA A 19 -1.36 22.75 27.89
N VAL A 20 -2.44 23.40 27.45
CA VAL A 20 -3.83 22.91 27.64
C VAL A 20 -4.14 21.72 26.71
N SER A 21 -3.50 21.64 25.54
CA SER A 21 -3.80 20.60 24.54
C SER A 21 -2.91 19.34 24.64
N GLY A 22 -1.80 19.42 25.37
CA GLY A 22 -0.87 18.30 25.51
C GLY A 22 -0.47 18.06 26.96
N SER A 23 -1.18 17.16 27.65
CA SER A 23 -0.60 16.48 28.80
C SER A 23 0.40 15.46 28.27
N VAL A 24 1.65 15.89 28.03
CA VAL A 24 2.77 14.98 27.83
C VAL A 24 3.16 14.47 29.21
N GLU A 25 2.42 13.48 29.71
CA GLU A 25 2.78 12.77 30.93
C GLU A 25 3.94 11.84 30.58
N TRP A 26 5.15 12.21 31.01
CA TRP A 26 6.35 11.40 30.81
C TRP A 26 6.49 10.43 31.98
N SER A 27 5.87 9.26 31.86
CA SER A 27 6.02 8.20 32.86
C SER A 27 7.35 7.48 32.69
N ASN A 28 8.20 7.51 33.73
CA ASN A 28 9.55 6.93 33.74
C ASN A 28 9.59 5.41 33.46
N SER A 29 8.44 4.72 33.47
CA SER A 29 8.36 3.28 33.24
C SER A 29 7.95 2.87 31.82
N GLU A 30 7.31 3.73 31.01
CA GLU A 30 6.63 3.27 29.76
C GLU A 30 6.72 4.23 28.55
N GLY A 31 7.48 5.33 28.64
CA GLY A 31 7.67 6.26 27.53
C GLY A 31 6.44 7.13 27.24
N PRO A 32 6.46 7.97 26.18
CA PRO A 32 5.41 8.96 25.94
C PRO A 32 4.07 8.29 25.60
N SER A 33 3.16 8.20 26.58
CA SER A 33 1.82 7.66 26.39
C SER A 33 0.89 8.72 25.83
N LEU A 34 0.97 8.98 24.52
CA LEU A 34 -0.21 9.42 23.79
C LEU A 34 -1.21 8.25 23.85
N SER A 35 -2.48 8.53 24.11
CA SER A 35 -3.56 7.54 24.21
C SER A 35 -3.68 6.67 22.94
N VAL A 36 -2.81 5.69 22.77
CA VAL A 36 -2.91 4.63 21.76
C VAL A 36 -3.52 3.46 22.50
N ALA A 37 -4.85 3.38 22.43
CA ALA A 37 -5.57 2.21 22.89
C ALA A 37 -4.95 0.98 22.23
N SER A 38 -4.37 0.09 23.03
CA SER A 38 -3.96 -1.30 22.73
C SER A 38 -3.84 -1.60 21.22
N ALA A 39 -2.61 -1.71 20.70
CA ALA A 39 -2.36 -2.24 19.36
C ALA A 39 -2.70 -3.74 19.30
N GLN A 40 -3.98 -4.08 19.19
CA GLN A 40 -4.40 -5.45 18.90
C GLN A 40 -3.96 -5.80 17.49
N ALA A 41 -2.89 -6.58 17.38
CA ALA A 41 -2.52 -7.26 16.15
C ALA A 41 -3.56 -8.35 15.84
N ARG A 42 -4.68 -7.96 15.22
CA ARG A 42 -5.70 -8.90 14.75
C ARG A 42 -5.16 -9.68 13.56
N ILE A 43 -4.76 -10.93 13.79
CA ILE A 43 -4.37 -11.89 12.76
C ILE A 43 -5.66 -12.40 12.08
N GLY A 44 -5.65 -12.49 10.74
CA GLY A 44 -6.72 -13.18 9.99
C GLY A 44 -7.87 -12.30 9.48
N ARG A 45 -7.95 -11.02 9.86
CA ARG A 45 -8.90 -10.09 9.22
C ARG A 45 -8.60 -10.00 7.72
N PRO A 46 -9.60 -10.04 6.82
CA PRO A 46 -9.36 -9.83 5.40
C PRO A 46 -8.63 -8.48 5.22
N ALA A 47 -7.50 -8.51 4.51
CA ALA A 47 -6.51 -7.43 4.33
C ALA A 47 -5.43 -7.25 5.42
N THR A 48 -5.31 -8.15 6.38
CA THR A 48 -4.11 -8.25 7.24
C THR A 48 -3.01 -9.07 6.55
N PRO A 49 -1.71 -8.80 6.82
CA PRO A 49 -0.61 -9.48 6.13
C PRO A 49 -0.65 -11.01 6.25
N LEU A 50 -1.21 -11.55 7.33
CA LEU A 50 -1.36 -12.99 7.61
C LEU A 50 -2.73 -13.58 7.19
N SER A 51 -3.53 -12.88 6.38
CA SER A 51 -4.84 -13.38 5.94
C SER A 51 -4.75 -14.36 4.76
N VAL A 52 -5.11 -15.63 4.96
CA VAL A 52 -5.16 -16.68 3.91
C VAL A 52 -6.08 -16.27 2.74
N ALA A 53 -7.24 -15.69 3.03
CA ALA A 53 -8.14 -15.17 2.00
C ALA A 53 -7.50 -14.04 1.16
N GLY A 54 -6.70 -13.19 1.81
CA GLY A 54 -5.93 -12.15 1.13
C GLY A 54 -4.77 -12.68 0.29
N VAL A 55 -4.15 -13.79 0.71
CA VAL A 55 -3.14 -14.50 -0.09
C VAL A 55 -3.79 -15.12 -1.32
N ALA A 56 -4.90 -15.85 -1.16
CA ALA A 56 -5.61 -16.50 -2.27
C ALA A 56 -6.02 -15.50 -3.37
N ARG A 57 -6.55 -14.33 -2.99
CA ARG A 57 -6.88 -13.27 -3.98
C ARG A 57 -5.64 -12.74 -4.70
N ARG A 58 -4.52 -12.53 -4.00
CA ARG A 58 -3.26 -12.05 -4.60
C ARG A 58 -2.63 -13.09 -5.53
N THR A 59 -2.65 -14.37 -5.16
CA THR A 59 -2.16 -15.47 -6.00
C THR A 59 -2.99 -15.60 -7.26
N THR A 60 -4.33 -15.60 -7.16
CA THR A 60 -5.21 -15.66 -8.34
C THR A 60 -4.98 -14.48 -9.28
N ARG A 61 -4.86 -13.26 -8.76
CA ARG A 61 -4.56 -12.09 -9.60
C ARG A 61 -3.23 -12.22 -10.33
N ARG A 62 -2.17 -12.66 -9.63
CA ARG A 62 -0.84 -12.88 -10.25
C ARG A 62 -0.86 -14.00 -11.28
N ALA A 63 -1.57 -15.09 -11.02
CA ALA A 63 -1.72 -16.21 -11.95
C ALA A 63 -2.47 -15.80 -13.21
N ILE A 64 -3.56 -15.03 -13.08
CA ILE A 64 -4.32 -14.53 -14.24
C ILE A 64 -3.46 -13.57 -15.07
N VAL A 65 -2.80 -12.60 -14.44
CA VAL A 65 -1.97 -11.62 -15.17
C VAL A 65 -0.77 -12.30 -15.83
N GLY A 66 -0.08 -13.20 -15.11
CA GLY A 66 1.04 -13.97 -15.67
C GLY A 66 0.60 -14.92 -16.78
N GLY A 67 -0.50 -15.64 -16.59
CA GLY A 67 -1.09 -16.53 -17.58
C GLY A 67 -1.56 -15.79 -18.83
N ALA A 68 -2.16 -14.61 -18.69
CA ALA A 68 -2.55 -13.77 -19.81
C ALA A 68 -1.34 -13.24 -20.59
N ALA A 69 -0.26 -12.84 -19.91
CA ALA A 69 0.97 -12.39 -20.58
C ALA A 69 1.64 -13.53 -21.35
N VAL A 70 1.72 -14.73 -20.77
CA VAL A 70 2.28 -15.91 -21.44
C VAL A 70 1.38 -16.35 -22.60
N GLY A 71 0.07 -16.40 -22.40
CA GLY A 71 -0.90 -16.74 -23.45
C GLY A 71 -0.90 -15.74 -24.61
N ALA A 72 -0.76 -14.45 -24.33
CA ALA A 72 -0.60 -13.42 -25.36
C ALA A 72 0.71 -13.60 -26.13
N ALA A 73 1.80 -13.95 -25.45
CA ALA A 73 3.09 -14.23 -26.10
C ALA A 73 3.02 -15.49 -26.98
N THR A 74 2.36 -16.55 -26.53
CA THR A 74 2.22 -17.79 -27.33
C THR A 74 1.30 -17.60 -28.52
N VAL A 75 0.18 -16.88 -28.37
CA VAL A 75 -0.72 -16.55 -29.49
C VAL A 75 -0.07 -15.56 -30.44
N GLY A 76 0.68 -14.57 -29.93
CA GLY A 76 1.44 -13.63 -30.75
C GLY A 76 2.55 -14.31 -31.55
N ALA A 77 3.27 -15.26 -30.95
CA ALA A 77 4.21 -16.11 -31.66
C ALA A 77 3.50 -17.01 -32.69
N ALA A 78 2.30 -17.49 -32.36
CA ALA A 78 1.51 -18.34 -33.23
C ALA A 78 0.91 -17.65 -34.45
N GLY A 79 0.49 -16.39 -34.31
CA GLY A 79 0.08 -15.57 -35.46
C GLY A 79 1.26 -15.07 -36.30
N ALA A 80 2.48 -15.08 -35.74
CA ALA A 80 3.68 -14.61 -36.43
C ALA A 80 4.41 -15.72 -37.23
N TYR A 81 4.22 -17.00 -36.89
CA TYR A 81 4.74 -18.08 -37.74
C TYR A 81 3.78 -18.35 -38.90
N CYS A 82 4.20 -17.97 -40.10
CA CYS A 82 3.64 -18.52 -41.33
C CYS A 82 4.06 -20.00 -41.37
N HIS A 83 3.15 -20.96 -41.14
CA HIS A 83 3.52 -22.36 -41.27
C HIS A 83 3.62 -22.67 -42.78
N ARG A 84 4.85 -22.78 -43.32
CA ARG A 84 5.06 -23.10 -44.73
C ARG A 84 4.66 -24.55 -44.98
N VAL A 85 3.56 -24.76 -45.69
CA VAL A 85 3.09 -26.08 -46.13
C VAL A 85 3.20 -26.17 -47.64
N LEU A 86 3.74 -27.28 -48.14
CA LEU A 86 3.86 -27.53 -49.57
C LEU A 86 2.54 -28.13 -50.08
N VAL A 87 1.82 -27.42 -50.95
CA VAL A 87 0.57 -27.89 -51.58
C VAL A 87 0.75 -27.82 -53.08
N ASN A 88 0.63 -28.97 -53.77
CA ASN A 88 0.82 -29.08 -55.22
C ASN A 88 2.10 -28.40 -55.74
N GLY A 89 3.21 -28.51 -54.99
CA GLY A 89 4.52 -27.95 -55.35
C GLY A 89 4.70 -26.46 -55.05
N VAL A 90 3.70 -25.77 -54.50
CA VAL A 90 3.78 -24.36 -54.10
C VAL A 90 3.81 -24.26 -52.57
N TRP A 91 4.70 -23.40 -52.05
CA TRP A 91 4.73 -23.09 -50.63
C TRP A 91 3.62 -22.11 -50.29
N VAL A 92 2.67 -22.54 -49.46
CA VAL A 92 1.57 -21.71 -48.98
C VAL A 92 1.75 -21.44 -47.49
N CYS A 93 1.51 -20.21 -47.10
CA CYS A 93 1.44 -19.79 -45.71
C CYS A 93 0.06 -20.13 -45.13
N ARG A 94 0.03 -20.96 -44.09
CA ARG A 94 -1.17 -21.33 -43.34
C ARG A 94 -0.97 -20.99 -41.87
#